data_AF-A0A4Y3KSD0-F1
#
_entry.id   AF-A0A4Y3KSD0-F1
#
_cell.length_a   1.000
_cell.length_b   1.000
_cell.length_c   1.000
_cell.angle_alpha   90.00
_cell.angle_beta   90.00
_cell.angle_gamma   90.00
#
_symmetry.space_group_name_H-M   'P 1'
#
loop_
_entity.id
_entity.type
_entity.pdbx_description
1 polymer ?
#
loop_
_entity_poly.entity_id
_entity_poly.type
_entity_poly.pdbx_seq_one_letter_code
_entity_poly.pdbx_strand_id
1 'polypeptide(L)'
;MAVTSAGAVRARADYREPRPLGTAFVDDVLTGLRPGEPVRWTYPDHGVDVRLDLDDVYSHLVVYLPRRRTHFAVEPVTNVNDGFALHDAGVEGTGVFVLEPGESRSGTFTVSVGRV
;
A
#
# COMPACT_ATOMS: atom_id res chain seq x y z
N MET A 1 -9.63 -11.18 -0.13
CA MET A 1 -9.66 -10.47 -1.42
C MET A 1 -10.60 -9.26 -1.34
N ALA A 2 -10.46 -8.27 -2.22
CA ALA A 2 -11.34 -7.12 -2.33
C ALA A 2 -12.58 -7.59 -3.08
N VAL A 3 -13.74 -7.05 -2.72
CA VAL A 3 -15.05 -7.56 -3.21
C VAL A 3 -15.97 -6.43 -3.66
N THR A 4 -15.54 -5.18 -3.50
CA THR A 4 -16.29 -3.97 -3.83
C THR A 4 -15.33 -2.78 -3.88
N SER A 5 -15.84 -1.59 -4.25
CA SER A 5 -15.11 -0.33 -4.21
C SER A 5 -14.52 -0.03 -2.83
N ALA A 6 -13.49 0.82 -2.79
CA ALA A 6 -12.88 1.23 -1.55
C ALA A 6 -13.91 1.86 -0.58
N GLY A 7 -13.90 1.39 0.67
CA GLY A 7 -14.72 1.92 1.75
C GLY A 7 -13.92 2.75 2.75
N ALA A 8 -14.53 3.05 3.89
CA ALA A 8 -13.84 3.70 5.00
C ALA A 8 -12.65 2.85 5.49
N VAL A 9 -11.51 3.50 5.74
CA VAL A 9 -10.32 2.85 6.30
C VAL A 9 -10.64 2.34 7.70
N ARG A 10 -10.38 1.05 7.93
CA ARG A 10 -10.63 0.41 9.22
C ARG A 10 -9.56 0.86 10.21
N ALA A 11 -9.94 1.15 11.45
CA ALA A 11 -9.02 1.66 12.48
C ALA A 11 -7.72 0.84 12.64
N ARG A 12 -7.78 -0.50 12.49
CA ARG A 12 -6.60 -1.37 12.58
C ARG A 12 -5.56 -1.15 11.46
N ALA A 13 -5.98 -0.63 10.32
CA ALA A 13 -5.18 -0.37 9.13
C ALA A 13 -5.05 1.14 8.86
N ASP A 14 -5.55 1.99 9.76
CA ASP A 14 -5.44 3.44 9.64
C ASP A 14 -4.08 3.89 10.19
N TYR A 15 -3.27 4.42 9.29
CA TYR A 15 -1.92 4.94 9.53
C TYR A 15 -1.75 6.36 8.99
N ARG A 16 -2.85 7.08 8.76
CA ARG A 16 -2.81 8.50 8.35
C ARG A 16 -2.16 9.38 9.41
N GLU A 17 -2.30 8.99 10.67
CA GLU A 17 -1.50 9.47 11.79
C GLU A 17 -0.54 8.36 12.24
N PRO A 18 0.77 8.63 12.39
CA PRO A 18 1.73 7.62 12.84
C PRO A 18 1.36 7.06 14.22
N ARG A 19 1.39 5.74 14.34
CA ARG A 19 1.17 5.03 15.61
C ARG A 19 1.99 3.74 15.68
N PRO A 20 2.26 3.22 16.89
CA PRO A 20 2.90 1.92 17.04
C PRO A 20 2.11 0.81 16.33
N LEU A 21 2.84 -0.14 15.75
CA LEU A 21 2.25 -1.39 15.28
C LEU A 21 1.71 -2.17 16.49
N GLY A 22 0.47 -2.62 16.40
CA GLY A 22 -0.20 -3.38 17.47
C GLY A 22 -0.09 -4.89 17.28
N THR A 23 -0.88 -5.64 18.04
CA THR A 23 -1.00 -7.11 17.92
C THR A 23 -2.17 -7.56 17.02
N ALA A 24 -2.92 -6.59 16.48
CA ALA A 24 -4.03 -6.84 15.57
C ALA A 24 -3.51 -7.41 14.25
N PHE A 25 -4.27 -8.35 13.68
CA PHE A 25 -4.03 -8.80 12.31
C PHE A 25 -4.41 -7.68 11.33
N VAL A 26 -3.51 -7.33 10.44
CA VAL A 26 -3.78 -6.41 9.32
C VAL A 26 -3.44 -7.15 8.03
N ASP A 27 -4.35 -7.09 7.07
CA ASP A 27 -4.22 -7.67 5.73
C ASP A 27 -5.20 -6.91 4.84
N ASP A 28 -4.87 -5.64 4.62
CA ASP A 28 -5.75 -4.66 4.02
C ASP A 28 -5.01 -3.97 2.86
N VAL A 29 -5.67 -3.91 1.70
CA VAL A 29 -5.24 -3.06 0.58
C VAL A 29 -5.82 -1.65 0.79
N LEU A 30 -4.93 -0.66 0.79
CA LEU A 30 -5.25 0.75 0.97
C LEU A 30 -5.11 1.49 -0.36
N THR A 31 -5.81 2.61 -0.51
CA THR A 31 -5.70 3.54 -1.64
C THR A 31 -5.86 4.97 -1.13
N GLY A 32 -5.80 5.96 -2.02
CA GLY A 32 -5.86 7.38 -1.65
C GLY A 32 -4.59 7.82 -0.91
N LEU A 33 -3.44 7.28 -1.31
CA LEU A 33 -2.13 7.76 -0.86
C LEU A 33 -1.99 9.24 -1.20
N ARG A 34 -1.26 9.99 -0.36
CA ARG A 34 -1.00 11.41 -0.59
C ARG A 34 0.06 11.55 -1.70
N PRO A 35 -0.26 12.17 -2.85
CA PRO A 35 0.69 12.28 -3.95
C PRO A 35 1.98 13.02 -3.53
N GLY A 36 3.13 12.46 -3.89
CA GLY A 36 4.44 13.04 -3.56
C GLY A 36 4.86 12.95 -2.09
N GLU A 37 4.04 12.38 -1.20
CA GLU A 37 4.44 12.07 0.18
C GLU A 37 4.87 10.60 0.29
N PRO A 38 6.05 10.31 0.88
CA PRO A 38 6.49 8.93 1.05
C PRO A 38 5.66 8.20 2.11
N VAL A 39 5.51 6.89 1.93
CA VAL A 39 5.10 6.00 3.02
C VAL A 39 6.29 5.88 3.99
N ARG A 40 6.04 6.04 5.29
CA ARG A 40 7.11 6.10 6.30
C ARG A 40 6.82 5.20 7.49
N TRP A 41 7.86 4.56 8.01
CA TRP A 41 7.83 3.91 9.32
C TRP A 41 9.20 4.06 10.00
N THR A 42 9.21 3.97 11.33
CA THR A 42 10.42 4.18 12.12
C THR A 42 10.65 3.01 13.07
N TYR A 43 11.91 2.83 13.45
CA TYR A 43 12.33 2.02 14.58
C TYR A 43 12.94 2.94 15.63
N PRO A 44 12.14 3.53 16.54
CA PRO A 44 12.60 4.56 17.46
C PRO A 44 13.78 4.12 18.34
N ASP A 45 13.72 2.89 18.86
CA ASP A 45 14.77 2.31 19.72
C ASP A 45 16.12 2.15 19.01
N HIS A 46 16.10 2.17 17.67
CA HIS A 46 17.28 2.06 16.82
C HIS A 46 17.65 3.39 16.15
N GLY A 47 16.86 4.46 16.35
CA GLY A 47 17.03 5.73 15.64
C GLY A 47 16.99 5.56 14.12
N VAL A 48 16.22 4.61 13.61
CA VAL A 48 16.11 4.31 12.17
C VAL A 48 14.80 4.87 11.62
N ASP A 49 14.92 5.52 10.47
CA ASP A 49 13.79 5.92 9.63
C ASP A 49 13.81 5.13 8.33
N VAL A 50 12.64 4.69 7.88
CA VAL A 50 12.47 4.09 6.56
C VAL A 50 11.43 4.86 5.77
N ARG A 51 11.80 5.24 4.55
CA ARG A 51 10.94 5.90 3.57
C ARG A 51 10.76 5.01 2.36
N LEU A 52 9.53 4.98 1.86
CA LEU A 52 9.14 4.33 0.63
C LEU A 52 8.53 5.40 -0.29
N ASP A 53 9.32 5.83 -1.26
CA ASP A 53 8.91 6.75 -2.32
C ASP A 53 8.37 5.94 -3.51
N LEU A 54 7.22 6.36 -4.04
CA LEU A 54 6.44 5.60 -5.03
C LEU A 54 6.14 6.46 -6.24
N ASP A 55 6.37 5.93 -7.44
CA ASP A 55 5.79 6.50 -8.65
C ASP A 55 4.26 6.36 -8.65
N ASP A 56 3.56 7.26 -9.34
CA ASP A 56 2.08 7.34 -9.36
C ASP A 56 1.38 6.07 -9.88
N VAL A 57 2.09 5.16 -10.55
CA VAL A 57 1.52 3.87 -10.99
C VAL A 57 1.19 2.94 -9.81
N TYR A 58 1.81 3.15 -8.65
CA TYR A 58 1.49 2.42 -7.41
C TYR A 58 0.38 3.14 -6.64
N SER A 59 -0.85 3.08 -7.17
CA SER A 59 -2.02 3.75 -6.58
C SER A 59 -2.61 3.04 -5.34
N HIS A 60 -2.06 1.89 -4.97
CA HIS A 60 -2.53 1.04 -3.89
C HIS A 60 -1.37 0.56 -3.03
N LEU A 61 -1.65 0.24 -1.77
CA LEU A 61 -0.66 -0.20 -0.79
C LEU A 61 -1.23 -1.34 0.06
N VAL A 62 -0.66 -2.54 -0.03
CA VAL A 62 -1.01 -3.62 0.91
C VAL A 62 -0.21 -3.43 2.18
N VAL A 63 -0.91 -3.49 3.32
CA VAL A 63 -0.29 -3.53 4.64
C VAL A 63 -0.62 -4.86 5.30
N TYR A 64 0.42 -5.62 5.64
CA TYR A 64 0.29 -6.93 6.23
C TYR A 64 1.01 -7.01 7.58
N LEU A 65 0.24 -7.22 8.65
CA LEU A 65 0.74 -7.47 10.01
C LEU A 65 0.23 -8.85 10.49
N PRO A 66 1.03 -9.91 10.35
CA PRO A 66 0.67 -11.23 10.85
C PRO A 66 0.71 -11.31 12.38
N ARG A 67 -0.20 -12.10 12.96
CA ARG A 67 -0.21 -12.34 14.40
C ARG A 67 0.99 -13.20 14.81
N ARG A 68 1.60 -12.84 15.95
CA ARG A 68 2.68 -13.62 16.59
C ARG A 68 3.91 -13.82 15.68
N ARG A 69 4.22 -12.82 14.87
CA ARG A 69 5.40 -12.77 14.01
C ARG A 69 6.16 -11.48 14.26
N THR A 70 7.45 -11.48 13.94
CA THR A 70 8.38 -10.35 14.12
C THR A 70 8.66 -9.63 12.81
N HIS A 71 7.74 -9.72 11.85
CA HIS A 71 7.82 -9.06 10.55
C HIS A 71 6.46 -8.51 10.17
N PHE A 72 6.47 -7.54 9.27
CA PHE A 72 5.31 -6.97 8.60
C PHE A 72 5.70 -6.67 7.15
N ALA A 73 4.73 -6.37 6.30
CA ALA A 73 4.97 -5.94 4.93
C ALA A 73 4.23 -4.64 4.61
N VAL A 74 4.85 -3.84 3.76
CA VAL A 74 4.33 -2.62 3.15
C VAL A 74 4.61 -2.77 1.66
N GLU A 75 3.58 -3.07 0.89
CA GLU A 75 3.72 -3.55 -0.48
C GLU A 75 3.05 -2.56 -1.44
N PRO A 76 3.82 -1.73 -2.17
CA PRO A 76 3.25 -0.88 -3.20
C PRO A 76 2.77 -1.75 -4.35
N VAL A 77 1.51 -1.57 -4.73
CA VAL A 77 0.86 -2.35 -5.78
C VAL A 77 0.15 -1.42 -6.74
N THR A 78 0.12 -1.81 -8.01
CA THR A 78 -0.50 -1.00 -9.07
C THR A 78 -2.01 -1.17 -9.12
N ASN A 79 -2.53 -2.28 -8.59
CA ASN A 79 -3.94 -2.59 -8.54
C ASN A 79 -4.33 -3.26 -7.22
N VAL A 80 -5.63 -3.29 -6.95
CA VAL A 80 -6.18 -4.08 -5.86
C VAL A 80 -6.05 -5.57 -6.15
N ASN A 81 -5.91 -6.36 -5.10
CA ASN A 81 -6.08 -7.80 -5.20
C ASN A 81 -7.51 -8.11 -5.71
N ASP A 82 -7.66 -9.09 -6.60
CA ASP A 82 -8.90 -9.32 -7.40
C ASP A 82 -9.21 -8.21 -8.42
N GLY A 83 -8.24 -7.34 -8.71
CA GLY A 83 -8.44 -6.15 -9.53
C GLY A 83 -9.01 -6.43 -10.93
N PHE A 84 -8.61 -7.52 -11.59
CA PHE A 84 -9.13 -7.85 -12.92
C PHE A 84 -10.62 -8.23 -12.90
N ALA A 85 -11.04 -9.05 -11.93
CA ALA A 85 -12.45 -9.45 -11.82
C ALA A 85 -13.33 -8.24 -11.44
N LEU A 86 -12.85 -7.41 -10.51
CA LEU A 86 -13.52 -6.17 -10.13
C LEU A 86 -13.59 -5.17 -11.29
N HIS A 87 -12.51 -5.06 -12.08
CA HIS A 87 -12.47 -4.19 -13.25
C HIS A 87 -13.46 -4.64 -14.33
N ASP A 88 -13.51 -5.94 -14.63
CA ASP A 88 -14.48 -6.54 -15.55
C ASP A 88 -15.93 -6.33 -15.07
N ALA A 89 -16.14 -6.39 -13.75
CA ALA A 89 -17.43 -6.07 -13.11
C ALA A 89 -17.76 -4.56 -13.06
N GLY A 90 -16.92 -3.68 -13.61
CA GLY A 90 -17.14 -2.23 -13.65
C GLY A 90 -16.94 -1.51 -12.32
N VAL A 91 -16.25 -2.12 -11.35
CA VAL A 91 -15.91 -1.48 -10.08
C VAL A 91 -14.84 -0.42 -10.30
N GLU A 92 -15.09 0.79 -9.83
CA GLU A 92 -14.13 1.89 -9.93
C GLU A 92 -12.94 1.74 -8.97
N GLY A 93 -11.82 2.39 -9.30
CA GLY A 93 -10.67 2.49 -8.38
C GLY A 93 -9.88 1.19 -8.18
N THR A 94 -9.97 0.25 -9.12
CA THR A 94 -9.23 -1.03 -9.04
C THR A 94 -7.74 -0.89 -9.32
N GLY A 95 -7.29 0.20 -9.97
CA GLY A 95 -5.90 0.41 -10.40
C GLY A 95 -5.49 -0.41 -11.63
N VAL A 96 -6.38 -1.25 -12.15
CA VAL A 96 -6.15 -1.95 -13.41
C VAL A 96 -6.05 -0.93 -14.55
N PHE A 97 -5.02 -1.07 -15.37
CA PHE A 97 -4.87 -0.38 -16.63
C PHE A 97 -4.63 -1.42 -17.73
N VAL A 98 -5.12 -1.12 -18.93
CA VAL A 98 -4.93 -1.94 -20.13
C VAL A 98 -3.81 -1.32 -20.95
N LEU A 99 -2.93 -2.15 -21.50
CA LEU A 99 -1.91 -1.73 -22.46
C LEU A 99 -2.31 -2.25 -23.83
N GLU A 100 -2.45 -1.33 -24.79
CA GLU A 100 -2.68 -1.68 -26.19
C GLU A 100 -1.41 -2.30 -26.81
N PRO A 101 -1.51 -3.00 -27.95
CA PRO A 101 -0.35 -3.57 -28.63
C PRO A 101 0.75 -2.52 -28.89
N GLY A 102 1.93 -2.76 -28.32
CA GLY A 102 3.09 -1.87 -28.43
C GLY A 102 3.21 -0.85 -27.29
N GLU A 103 2.22 -0.74 -26.40
CA GLU A 103 2.32 0.09 -25.21
C GLU A 103 3.16 -0.58 -24.11
N SER A 104 3.78 0.26 -23.30
CA SER A 104 4.45 -0.17 -22.07
C SER A 104 4.20 0.83 -20.96
N ARG A 105 4.21 0.34 -19.72
CA ARG A 105 4.15 1.17 -18.52
C ARG A 105 5.19 0.67 -17.54
N SER A 106 5.89 1.60 -16.93
CA SER A 106 6.91 1.35 -15.91
C SER A 106 6.54 2.06 -14.62
N GLY A 107 7.16 1.60 -13.53
CA GLY A 107 7.05 2.21 -12.22
C GLY A 107 8.25 1.84 -11.39
N THR A 108 8.81 2.81 -10.71
CA THR A 108 9.87 2.64 -9.73
C THR A 108 9.33 2.95 -8.35
N PHE A 109 9.80 2.20 -7.36
CA PHE A 109 9.73 2.64 -5.97
C PHE A 109 11.13 2.58 -5.38
N THR A 110 11.40 3.46 -4.42
CA THR A 110 12.69 3.52 -3.73
C THR A 110 12.47 3.33 -2.24
N VAL A 111 13.23 2.41 -1.65
CA VAL A 111 13.30 2.26 -0.20
C VAL A 111 14.58 2.93 0.28
N SER A 112 14.45 3.96 1.09
CA SER A 112 15.55 4.69 1.69
C SER A 112 15.59 4.49 3.20
N VAL A 113 16.77 4.23 3.74
CA VAL A 113 16.98 4.09 5.19
C VAL A 113 17.83 5.25 5.69
N GLY A 114 17.31 5.97 6.67
CA GLY A 114 17.96 7.11 7.30
C GLY A 114 18.07 6.97 8.82
N ARG A 115 18.64 7.99 9.47
CA ARG A 115 18.62 8.12 10.92
C ARG A 115 17.64 9.19 11.36
N VAL A 116 17.05 8.98 12.54
CA VAL A 116 16.21 9.95 13.26
C VAL A 116 17.06 10.78 14.20
#